data_AF-A0A5D3CDI4-F1
#
_entry.id   AF-A0A5D3CDI4-F1
#
_cell.length_a   1.000
_cell.length_b   1.000
_cell.length_c   1.000
_cell.angle_alpha   90.00
_cell.angle_beta   90.00
_cell.angle_gamma   90.00
#
_symmetry.space_group_name_H-M   'P 1'
#
loop_
_entity.id
_entity.type
_entity.pdbx_description
1 polymer ?
#
loop_
_entity_poly.entity_id
_entity_poly.type
_entity_poly.pdbx_seq_one_letter_code
_entity_poly.pdbx_strand_id
1 'polypeptide(L)'
;MEVARSKEGISLSRRKYTLDLLLETDMTGCKPTDTPIKLNAKLGNSVDKVPVDKEKYQSLAPYKEHVEAINRILQYLKMTLVKG
;
A
#
# COMPACT_ATOMS: atom_id res chain seq x y z
N MET A 1 -5.55 9.07 -1.36
CA MET A 1 -6.64 9.70 -0.58
C MET A 1 -7.36 10.57 -1.57
N GLU A 2 -8.62 10.27 -1.90
CA GLU A 2 -9.29 10.96 -3.01
C GLU A 2 -9.85 12.29 -2.53
N VAL A 3 -9.61 13.34 -3.31
CA VAL A 3 -10.06 14.70 -3.02
C VAL A 3 -10.91 15.17 -4.20
N ALA A 4 -12.20 15.36 -3.97
CA ALA A 4 -13.09 15.94 -4.96
C ALA A 4 -13.53 17.33 -4.50
N ARG A 5 -13.40 18.32 -5.37
CA ARG A 5 -13.85 19.69 -5.12
C ARG A 5 -15.16 19.94 -5.87
N SER A 6 -16.13 20.51 -5.18
CA SER A 6 -17.40 20.96 -5.75
C SER A 6 -17.67 22.41 -5.36
N LYS A 7 -18.79 22.97 -5.85
CA LYS A 7 -19.21 24.33 -5.47
C LYS A 7 -19.54 24.44 -3.97
N GLU A 8 -19.89 23.31 -3.36
CA GLU A 8 -20.26 23.17 -1.96
C GLU A 8 -19.03 22.93 -1.04
N GLY A 9 -17.84 22.67 -1.60
CA GLY A 9 -16.59 22.56 -0.83
C GLY A 9 -15.67 21.42 -1.28
N ILE A 10 -14.82 20.96 -0.36
CA ILE A 10 -13.86 19.87 -0.59
C ILE A 10 -14.35 18.62 0.13
N SER A 11 -14.53 17.54 -0.63
CA SER A 11 -14.86 16.22 -0.12
C SER A 11 -13.64 15.31 -0.17
N LEU A 12 -13.51 14.45 0.84
CA LEU A 12 -12.35 13.62 1.06
C LEU A 12 -12.78 12.17 1.27
N SER A 13 -12.38 11.28 0.36
CA SER A 13 -12.76 9.87 0.44
C SER A 13 -11.53 8.98 0.57
N ARG A 14 -11.35 8.45 1.80
CA ARG A 14 -10.39 7.36 2.04
C ARG A 14 -10.88 6.07 1.39
N ARG A 15 -12.18 5.76 1.52
CA ARG A 15 -12.79 4.53 0.97
C ARG A 15 -12.62 4.42 -0.54
N LYS A 16 -12.90 5.50 -1.27
CA LYS A 16 -12.74 5.52 -2.74
C LYS A 16 -11.29 5.25 -3.13
N TYR A 17 -10.35 5.95 -2.52
CA TYR A 17 -8.93 5.73 -2.78
C TYR A 17 -8.50 4.29 -2.52
N THR A 18 -8.94 3.71 -1.39
CA THR A 18 -8.58 2.33 -1.06
C THR A 18 -9.18 1.33 -2.07
N LEU A 19 -10.40 1.55 -2.55
CA LEU A 19 -11.02 0.70 -3.56
C LEU A 19 -10.32 0.81 -4.91
N ASP A 20 -10.06 2.03 -5.38
CA ASP A 20 -9.39 2.29 -6.66
C ASP A 20 -7.99 1.68 -6.64
N LEU A 21 -7.24 1.83 -5.55
CA LEU A 21 -5.93 1.20 -5.35
C LEU A 21 -5.98 -0.35 -5.38
N LEU A 22 -6.98 -0.96 -4.73
CA LEU A 22 -7.14 -2.42 -4.73
C LEU A 22 -7.54 -2.95 -6.11
N LEU A 23 -8.24 -2.14 -6.90
CA LEU A 23 -8.59 -2.46 -8.29
C LEU A 23 -7.36 -2.39 -9.19
N GLU A 24 -6.59 -1.30 -9.12
CA GLU A 24 -5.36 -1.11 -9.90
C GLU A 24 -4.30 -2.20 -9.65
N THR A 25 -4.32 -2.80 -8.46
CA THR A 25 -3.41 -3.88 -8.05
C THR A 25 -3.98 -5.28 -8.22
N ASP A 26 -5.20 -5.43 -8.75
CA ASP A 26 -5.95 -6.70 -8.86
C ASP A 26 -6.09 -7.47 -7.53
N MET A 27 -6.10 -6.75 -6.41
CA MET A 27 -6.14 -7.32 -5.05
C MET A 27 -7.53 -7.38 -4.43
N THR A 28 -8.56 -7.03 -5.20
CA THR A 28 -9.97 -7.10 -4.78
C THR A 28 -10.41 -8.52 -4.39
N GLY A 29 -9.79 -9.57 -4.95
CA GLY A 29 -10.08 -10.98 -4.65
C GLY A 29 -9.30 -11.59 -3.47
N CYS A 30 -8.25 -10.93 -2.98
CA CYS A 30 -7.35 -11.51 -1.98
C CYS A 30 -8.00 -11.65 -0.58
N LYS A 31 -7.55 -12.61 0.23
CA LYS A 31 -8.04 -12.75 1.61
C LYS A 31 -7.57 -11.56 2.47
N PRO A 32 -8.45 -10.95 3.29
CA PRO A 32 -8.04 -9.88 4.20
C PRO A 32 -7.08 -10.41 5.29
N THR A 33 -6.31 -9.51 5.89
CA THR A 33 -5.38 -9.86 6.98
C THR A 33 -5.46 -8.85 8.12
N ASP A 34 -5.34 -9.29 9.37
CA ASP A 34 -5.49 -8.41 10.55
C ASP A 34 -4.29 -7.50 10.81
N THR A 35 -3.13 -7.79 10.22
CA THR A 35 -1.87 -7.09 10.50
C THR A 35 -1.20 -6.60 9.22
N PRO A 36 -0.96 -5.29 9.05
CA PRO A 36 -0.42 -4.73 7.81
C PRO A 36 1.03 -5.18 7.54
N ILE A 37 1.83 -5.40 8.58
CA ILE A 37 3.23 -5.83 8.50
C ILE A 37 3.46 -6.93 9.55
N LYS A 38 4.30 -7.91 9.23
CA LYS A 38 4.77 -8.91 10.19
C LYS A 38 5.78 -8.27 11.15
N LEU A 39 5.60 -8.45 12.46
CA LEU A 39 6.58 -7.99 13.44
C LEU A 39 7.97 -8.56 13.12
N ASN A 40 9.01 -7.73 13.16
CA ASN A 40 10.38 -8.09 12.79
C ASN A 40 10.55 -8.54 11.33
N ALA A 41 9.68 -8.10 10.40
CA ALA A 41 9.92 -8.26 8.97
C ALA A 41 11.28 -7.63 8.62
N LYS A 42 12.25 -8.48 8.27
CA LYS A 42 13.55 -8.03 7.77
C LYS A 42 13.34 -7.50 6.37
N LEU A 43 13.08 -6.20 6.25
CA LEU A 43 12.98 -5.51 4.98
C LEU A 43 14.34 -4.90 4.69
N GLY A 44 15.31 -5.73 4.30
CA GLY A 44 16.72 -5.39 4.02
C GLY A 44 17.41 -4.37 4.95
N ASN A 45 18.33 -4.83 5.80
CA ASN A 45 19.09 -4.03 6.78
C ASN A 45 19.66 -2.71 6.21
N SER A 46 19.54 -1.62 6.97
CA SER A 46 20.01 -0.26 6.63
C SER A 46 21.49 -0.02 6.90
N VAL A 47 22.22 -1.01 7.43
CA VAL A 47 23.60 -0.82 7.92
C VAL A 47 24.63 -0.77 6.79
N ASP A 48 24.35 -1.38 5.62
CA ASP A 48 25.28 -1.46 4.49
C ASP A 48 24.79 -0.77 3.20
N LYS A 49 23.71 0.01 3.28
CA LYS A 49 23.06 0.55 2.06
C LYS A 49 23.60 1.93 1.69
N VAL A 50 24.30 1.98 0.55
CA VAL A 50 24.56 3.20 -0.23
C VAL A 50 23.26 3.99 -0.34
N PRO A 51 23.27 5.34 -0.17
CA PRO A 51 22.10 6.17 -0.37
C PRO A 51 21.42 5.81 -1.70
N VAL A 52 20.18 5.34 -1.63
CA VAL A 52 19.45 4.97 -2.85
C VAL A 52 19.13 6.25 -3.59
N ASP A 53 19.74 6.39 -4.76
CA ASP A 53 19.42 7.44 -5.71
C ASP A 53 17.91 7.39 -6.03
N LYS A 54 17.23 8.54 -5.93
CA LYS A 54 15.79 8.65 -6.18
C LYS A 54 15.41 8.18 -7.58
N GLU A 55 16.28 8.39 -8.56
CA GLU A 55 16.05 7.98 -9.96
C GLU A 55 16.20 6.45 -10.11
N LYS A 56 17.07 5.82 -9.31
CA LYS A 56 17.23 4.36 -9.27
C LYS A 56 16.10 3.65 -8.53
N TYR A 57 15.39 4.33 -7.62
CA TYR A 57 14.26 3.72 -6.92
C TYR A 57 13.12 3.37 -7.87
N GLN A 58 12.95 4.11 -8.96
CA GLN A 58 11.93 3.84 -9.98
C GLN A 58 12.31 2.69 -10.91
N SER A 59 13.61 2.41 -11.09
CA SER A 59 14.12 1.37 -11.99
C SER A 59 14.53 0.07 -11.28
N LEU A 60 14.54 0.03 -9.94
CA LEU A 60 14.76 -1.20 -9.20
C LEU A 60 13.49 -2.06 -9.21
N ALA A 61 13.63 -3.29 -9.72
CA ALA A 61 12.63 -4.32 -9.46
C ALA A 61 12.50 -4.50 -7.92
N PRO A 62 11.29 -4.39 -7.35
CA PRO A 62 11.12 -4.50 -5.91
C PRO A 62 11.56 -5.89 -5.43
N TYR A 63 12.44 -5.93 -4.42
CA TYR A 63 12.87 -7.19 -3.82
C TYR A 63 11.64 -7.99 -3.32
N LYS A 64 11.72 -9.32 -3.39
CA LYS A 64 10.62 -10.24 -3.02
C LYS A 64 9.97 -9.91 -1.65
N GLU A 65 10.79 -9.56 -0.65
CA GLU A 65 10.34 -9.15 0.69
C GLU A 65 9.47 -7.88 0.68
N HIS A 66 9.78 -6.93 -0.20
CA HIS A 66 9.02 -5.69 -0.37
C HIS A 66 7.68 -5.97 -1.03
N VAL A 67 7.66 -6.83 -2.05
CA VAL A 67 6.40 -7.24 -2.71
C VAL A 67 5.49 -7.97 -1.73
N GLU A 68 6.03 -8.87 -0.89
CA GLU A 68 5.26 -9.54 0.15
C GLU A 68 4.69 -8.56 1.19
N ALA A 69 5.49 -7.59 1.63
CA ALA A 69 5.02 -6.55 2.55
C ALA A 69 3.91 -5.68 1.92
N ILE A 70 4.07 -5.28 0.65
CA ILE A 70 3.05 -4.53 -0.10
C ILE A 70 1.74 -5.31 -0.16
N ASN A 71 1.80 -6.60 -0.54
CA ASN A 71 0.62 -7.45 -0.62
C ASN A 71 -0.08 -7.58 0.75
N ARG A 72 0.68 -7.70 1.84
CA ARG A 72 0.12 -7.79 3.19
C ARG A 72 -0.57 -6.50 3.63
N ILE A 73 0.01 -5.35 3.30
CA ILE A 73 -0.60 -4.03 3.55
C ILE A 73 -1.91 -3.89 2.76
N LEU A 74 -1.93 -4.28 1.48
CA LEU A 74 -3.13 -4.23 0.65
C LEU A 74 -4.23 -5.18 1.19
N GLN A 75 -3.87 -6.38 1.66
CA GLN A 75 -4.81 -7.30 2.33
C GLN A 75 -5.37 -6.72 3.63
N TYR A 76 -4.57 -6.00 4.41
CA TYR A 76 -5.04 -5.28 5.60
C TYR A 76 -6.02 -4.16 5.25
N LEU A 77 -5.71 -3.36 4.24
CA LEU A 77 -6.60 -2.29 3.78
C LEU A 77 -7.96 -2.84 3.36
N LYS A 78 -8.00 -3.99 2.67
CA LYS A 78 -9.27 -4.67 2.33
C LYS A 78 -10.10 -5.01 3.58
N MET A 79 -9.47 -5.45 4.66
CA MET A 79 -10.17 -5.76 5.91
C MET A 79 -10.88 -4.55 6.51
N THR A 80 -10.27 -3.35 6.38
CA THR A 80 -10.87 -2.10 6.87
C THR A 80 -12.12 -1.68 6.09
N LEU A 81 -12.32 -2.21 4.88
CA LEU A 81 -13.51 -1.97 4.06
C LEU A 81 -14.66 -2.94 4.36
N VAL A 82 -14.36 -4.13 4.90
CA VAL A 82 -15.37 -5.16 5.23
C VAL A 82 -16.03 -4.88 6.59
N LYS A 83 -15.32 -4.19 7.49
CA LYS A 83 -15.79 -3.92 8.86
C LYS A 83 -16.54 -2.59 9.03
N GLY A 84 -16.92 -1.91 7.95
CA GLY A 84 -17.54 -0.58 7.99
C GLY A 84 -18.66 -0.39 6.99
#